data_AF-A0A6I6A4L6-F1
#
_entry.id   AF-A0A6I6A4L6-F1
#
_cell.length_a   1.000
_cell.length_b   1.000
_cell.length_c   1.000
_cell.angle_alpha   90.00
_cell.angle_beta   90.00
_cell.angle_gamma   90.00
#
_symmetry.space_group_name_H-M   'P 1'
#
loop_
_entity.id
_entity.type
_entity.pdbx_description
1 polymer ?
#
loop_
_entity_poly.entity_id
_entity_poly.type
_entity_poly.pdbx_seq_one_letter_code
_entity_poly.pdbx_strand_id
1 'polypeptide(L)'
;MSKYSYRDEAGFSKFLVVLIVLSALLNSVAVGSSVMLYDMLVAVQKGAEVTDEVANAHDARQLVIGLVQLAAAIFIGIIFLMWVYRMCRNAHSIENAKLDITPGWAVGWYFVPIANLWKPYQAMKETYEAFINRENDSMILPLWWFAWIVASIMARVSTRFAAETDTLDQIMTGVQVTIITDVIAVFLDVAAILMVLTVSRACNERFAVDHFEAATEDWE
;
A
#
# COMPACT_ATOMS: atom_id res chain seq x y z
N MET A 1 -11.70 -20.31 -25.29
CA MET A 1 -10.27 -20.04 -25.03
C MET A 1 -10.11 -18.63 -24.48
N SER A 2 -9.55 -18.51 -23.27
CA SER A 2 -9.18 -17.21 -22.70
C SER A 2 -8.17 -16.50 -23.59
N LYS A 3 -8.26 -15.16 -23.71
CA LYS A 3 -7.24 -14.34 -24.39
C LYS A 3 -5.94 -14.24 -23.59
N TYR A 4 -5.93 -14.72 -22.34
CA TYR A 4 -4.83 -14.59 -21.41
C TYR A 4 -4.24 -15.95 -21.06
N SER A 5 -2.93 -15.99 -20.88
CA SER A 5 -2.18 -17.15 -20.42
C SER A 5 -1.52 -16.83 -19.09
N TYR A 6 -1.47 -17.82 -18.20
CA TYR A 6 -0.83 -17.72 -16.90
C TYR A 6 0.63 -17.28 -17.06
N ARG A 7 1.10 -16.42 -16.14
CA ARG A 7 2.52 -16.09 -16.00
C ARG A 7 2.90 -16.15 -14.55
N ASP A 8 4.00 -16.87 -14.27
CA ASP A 8 4.59 -16.94 -12.93
C ASP A 8 4.72 -15.54 -12.31
N GLU A 9 4.14 -15.39 -11.12
CA GLU A 9 4.10 -14.18 -10.33
C GLU A 9 4.96 -14.26 -9.05
N ALA A 10 5.46 -15.43 -8.68
CA ALA A 10 6.06 -15.66 -7.36
C ALA A 10 7.29 -14.75 -7.11
N GLY A 11 8.17 -14.62 -8.10
CA GLY A 11 9.33 -13.73 -8.02
C GLY A 11 8.94 -12.25 -7.88
N PHE A 12 7.86 -11.84 -8.56
CA PHE A 12 7.41 -10.45 -8.58
C PHE A 12 6.67 -10.06 -7.29
N SER A 13 5.80 -10.94 -6.77
CA SER A 13 5.14 -10.74 -5.47
C SER A 13 6.17 -10.64 -4.34
N LYS A 14 7.21 -11.49 -4.33
CA LYS A 14 8.31 -11.41 -3.35
C LYS A 14 9.05 -10.09 -3.42
N PHE A 15 9.40 -9.64 -4.63
CA PHE A 15 10.05 -8.35 -4.84
C PHE A 15 9.19 -7.19 -4.32
N LEU A 16 7.89 -7.17 -4.65
CA LEU A 16 6.96 -6.17 -4.15
C LEU A 16 6.86 -6.18 -2.62
N VAL A 17 6.77 -7.36 -2.00
CA VAL A 17 6.74 -7.48 -0.52
C VAL A 17 8.01 -6.91 0.10
N VAL A 18 9.20 -7.18 -0.45
CA VAL A 18 10.46 -6.60 0.04
C VAL A 18 10.40 -5.07 -0.01
N LEU A 19 9.92 -4.49 -1.11
CA LEU A 19 9.78 -3.04 -1.21
C LEU A 19 8.80 -2.46 -0.17
N ILE A 20 7.67 -3.12 0.07
CA ILE A 20 6.70 -2.66 1.07
C ILE A 20 7.27 -2.81 2.50
N VAL A 21 8.07 -3.86 2.77
CA VAL A 21 8.78 -3.99 4.06
C VAL A 21 9.77 -2.84 4.25
N LEU A 22 10.53 -2.48 3.22
CA LEU A 22 11.43 -1.32 3.28
C LEU A 22 10.67 -0.01 3.49
N SER A 23 9.48 0.15 2.89
CA SER A 23 8.57 1.27 3.16
C SER A 23 8.13 1.30 4.62
N ALA A 24 7.71 0.16 5.18
CA ALA A 24 7.27 0.09 6.57
C ALA A 24 8.39 0.49 7.55
N LEU A 25 9.64 0.07 7.26
CA LEU A 25 10.81 0.46 8.03
C LEU A 25 11.09 1.97 7.91
N LEU A 26 11.02 2.53 6.71
CA LEU A 26 11.18 3.97 6.47
C LEU A 26 10.12 4.78 7.23
N ASN A 27 8.85 4.37 7.16
CA ASN A 27 7.74 5.01 7.85
C ASN A 27 7.91 4.89 9.39
N SER A 28 8.44 3.78 9.88
CA SER A 28 8.77 3.63 11.31
C SER A 28 9.89 4.58 11.76
N VAL A 29 10.92 4.80 10.93
CA VAL A 29 11.96 5.80 11.18
C VAL A 29 11.37 7.22 11.15
N ALA A 30 10.45 7.50 10.23
CA ALA A 30 9.75 8.78 10.15
C ALA A 30 8.94 9.08 11.43
N VAL A 31 8.21 8.09 11.97
CA VAL A 31 7.53 8.22 13.27
C VAL A 31 8.53 8.66 14.36
N GLY A 32 9.68 7.99 14.45
CA GLY A 32 10.71 8.34 15.43
C GLY A 32 11.24 9.76 15.25
N SER A 33 11.53 10.18 14.02
CA SER A 33 11.98 11.54 13.71
C SER A 33 10.93 12.59 14.11
N SER A 34 9.65 12.34 13.80
CA SER A 34 8.54 13.22 14.11
C SER A 34 8.28 13.31 15.62
N VAL A 35 8.47 12.22 16.39
CA VAL A 35 8.41 12.24 17.85
C VAL A 35 9.55 13.08 18.45
N MET A 36 10.77 12.94 17.94
CA MET A 36 11.90 13.80 18.40
C MET A 36 11.63 15.28 18.15
N LEU A 37 10.99 15.63 17.04
CA LEU A 37 10.56 17.00 16.76
C LEU A 37 9.47 17.44 17.74
N TYR A 38 8.48 16.58 18.03
CA TYR A 38 7.44 16.88 19.01
C TYR A 38 8.01 17.15 20.41
N ASP A 39 8.95 16.33 20.87
CA ASP A 39 9.60 16.50 22.18
C ASP A 39 10.37 17.82 22.26
N MET A 40 11.05 18.21 21.17
CA MET A 40 11.73 19.50 21.07
C MET A 40 10.73 20.67 21.17
N LEU A 41 9.59 20.59 20.47
CA LEU A 41 8.55 21.62 20.53
C LEU A 41 7.93 21.74 21.93
N VAL A 42 7.72 20.61 22.63
CA VAL A 42 7.26 20.60 24.02
C VAL A 42 8.30 21.23 24.96
N ALA A 43 9.59 21.03 24.71
CA ALA A 43 10.65 21.69 25.49
C ALA A 43 10.64 23.21 25.26
N VAL A 44 10.52 23.66 24.01
CA VAL A 44 10.38 25.09 23.66
C VAL A 44 9.15 25.71 24.32
N GLN A 45 8.01 25.01 24.30
CA GLN A 45 6.79 25.44 24.97
C GLN A 45 6.99 25.64 26.49
N LYS A 46 7.89 24.87 27.11
CA LYS A 46 8.28 24.99 28.54
C LYS A 46 9.38 26.02 28.80
N GLY A 47 9.81 26.77 27.77
CA GLY A 47 10.81 27.84 27.89
C GLY A 47 12.25 27.39 27.62
N ALA A 48 12.48 26.21 27.05
CA ALA A 48 13.80 25.83 26.57
C ALA A 48 14.18 26.66 25.34
N GLU A 49 15.40 27.18 25.31
CA GLU A 49 15.98 27.79 24.12
C GLU A 49 16.50 26.67 23.19
N VAL A 50 16.14 26.74 21.92
CA VAL A 50 16.66 25.86 20.86
C VAL A 50 17.56 26.69 19.96
N THR A 51 18.76 26.18 19.70
CA THR A 51 19.69 26.85 18.78
C THR A 51 19.23 26.68 17.34
N ASP A 52 19.54 27.66 16.49
CA ASP A 52 19.27 27.57 15.06
C ASP A 52 19.92 26.32 14.43
N GLU A 53 21.08 25.90 14.93
CA GLU A 53 21.75 24.69 14.46
C GLU A 53 20.90 23.42 14.69
N VAL A 54 20.32 23.27 15.88
CA VAL A 54 19.47 22.13 16.21
C VAL A 54 18.18 22.17 15.39
N ALA A 55 17.54 23.34 15.27
CA ALA A 55 16.34 23.51 14.46
C ALA A 55 16.59 23.14 12.97
N ASN A 56 17.64 23.69 12.37
CA ASN A 56 18.02 23.42 10.98
C ASN A 56 18.34 21.93 10.75
N ALA A 57 18.97 21.26 11.71
CA ALA A 57 19.25 19.83 11.62
C ALA A 57 17.96 18.97 11.62
N HIS A 58 16.95 19.37 12.40
CA HIS A 58 15.64 18.72 12.39
C HIS A 58 14.91 18.95 11.06
N ASP A 59 14.90 20.18 10.54
CA ASP A 59 14.26 20.52 9.26
C ASP A 59 14.90 19.76 8.09
N ALA A 60 16.24 19.73 8.04
CA ALA A 60 16.97 18.99 7.00
C ALA A 60 16.66 17.49 7.06
N ARG A 61 16.62 16.89 8.26
CA ARG A 61 16.26 15.48 8.44
C ARG A 61 14.85 15.20 7.96
N GLN A 62 13.88 16.02 8.36
CA GLN A 62 12.47 15.82 7.99
C GLN A 62 12.26 15.99 6.48
N LEU A 63 12.93 16.96 5.86
CA LEU A 63 12.90 17.16 4.41
C LEU A 63 13.43 15.92 3.67
N VAL A 64 14.59 15.38 4.09
CA VAL A 64 15.17 14.19 3.46
C VAL A 64 14.25 12.98 3.62
N ILE A 65 13.71 12.75 4.82
CA ILE A 65 12.75 11.65 5.07
C ILE A 65 11.54 11.79 4.14
N GLY A 66 10.92 12.97 4.09
CA GLY A 66 9.74 13.21 3.25
C GLY A 66 10.01 13.00 1.76
N LEU A 67 11.17 13.44 1.25
CA LEU A 67 11.57 13.22 -0.14
C LEU A 67 11.77 11.72 -0.45
N VAL A 68 12.41 10.99 0.46
CA VAL A 68 12.63 9.54 0.29
C VAL A 68 11.30 8.78 0.36
N GLN A 69 10.40 9.14 1.29
CA GLN A 69 9.05 8.57 1.38
C GLN A 69 8.26 8.82 0.09
N LEU A 70 8.29 10.04 -0.45
CA LEU A 70 7.60 10.38 -1.70
C LEU A 70 8.14 9.56 -2.88
N ALA A 71 9.46 9.48 -3.03
CA ALA A 71 10.10 8.70 -4.08
C ALA A 71 9.77 7.20 -3.96
N ALA A 72 9.84 6.66 -2.74
CA ALA A 72 9.47 5.27 -2.45
C ALA A 72 7.99 5.01 -2.76
N ALA A 73 7.08 5.89 -2.34
CA ALA A 73 5.65 5.75 -2.58
C ALA A 73 5.31 5.72 -4.08
N ILE A 74 5.92 6.60 -4.88
CA ILE A 74 5.74 6.59 -6.35
C ILE A 74 6.26 5.30 -6.96
N PHE A 75 7.50 4.90 -6.61
CA PHE A 75 8.12 3.71 -7.15
C PHE A 75 7.33 2.44 -6.79
N ILE A 76 7.01 2.26 -5.50
CA ILE A 76 6.22 1.13 -5.00
C ILE A 76 4.83 1.14 -5.62
N GLY A 77 4.18 2.31 -5.74
CA GLY A 77 2.89 2.44 -6.40
C GLY A 77 2.90 1.91 -7.84
N ILE A 78 3.94 2.24 -8.62
CA ILE A 78 4.11 1.72 -9.99
C ILE A 78 4.26 0.19 -9.97
N ILE A 79 5.13 -0.36 -9.12
CA ILE A 79 5.30 -1.82 -8.99
C ILE A 79 4.00 -2.51 -8.55
N PHE A 80 3.29 -1.91 -7.60
CA PHE A 80 2.01 -2.39 -7.08
C PHE A 80 0.93 -2.43 -8.18
N LEU A 81 0.78 -1.38 -8.98
CA LEU A 81 -0.17 -1.36 -10.09
C LEU A 81 0.20 -2.40 -11.18
N MET A 82 1.48 -2.61 -11.45
CA MET A 82 1.94 -3.70 -12.31
C MET A 82 1.59 -5.07 -11.72
N TRP A 83 1.69 -5.24 -10.40
CA TRP A 83 1.28 -6.47 -9.72
C TRP A 83 -0.23 -6.70 -9.85
N VAL A 84 -1.06 -5.68 -9.58
CA VAL A 84 -2.53 -5.74 -9.77
C VAL A 84 -2.88 -6.19 -11.19
N TYR A 85 -2.26 -5.58 -12.20
CA TYR A 85 -2.46 -5.99 -13.60
C TYR A 85 -2.11 -7.46 -13.82
N ARG A 86 -0.98 -7.94 -13.29
CA ARG A 86 -0.53 -9.32 -13.45
C ARG A 86 -1.48 -10.31 -12.77
N MET A 87 -1.90 -10.03 -11.55
CA MET A 87 -2.82 -10.90 -10.81
C MET A 87 -4.18 -10.97 -11.52
N CYS A 88 -4.73 -9.83 -11.92
CA CYS A 88 -6.00 -9.80 -12.66
C CYS A 88 -5.86 -10.56 -13.99
N ARG A 89 -4.74 -10.39 -14.71
CA ARG A 89 -4.49 -11.15 -15.94
C ARG A 89 -4.43 -12.67 -15.70
N ASN A 90 -3.76 -13.11 -14.63
CA ASN A 90 -3.70 -14.52 -14.27
C ASN A 90 -5.09 -15.06 -13.87
N ALA A 91 -5.90 -14.29 -13.15
CA ALA A 91 -7.29 -14.68 -12.87
C ALA A 91 -8.11 -14.84 -14.16
N HIS A 92 -7.91 -13.96 -15.15
CA HIS A 92 -8.55 -14.06 -16.46
C HIS A 92 -8.08 -15.26 -17.30
N SER A 93 -6.97 -15.93 -16.98
CA SER A 93 -6.56 -17.15 -17.68
C SER A 93 -7.27 -18.42 -17.17
N ILE A 94 -7.99 -18.32 -16.05
CA ILE A 94 -8.77 -19.44 -15.50
C ILE A 94 -10.02 -19.67 -16.34
N GLU A 95 -10.27 -20.92 -16.73
CA GLU A 95 -11.47 -21.26 -17.49
C GLU A 95 -12.74 -21.03 -16.66
N ASN A 96 -13.77 -20.47 -17.30
CA ASN A 96 -15.07 -20.16 -16.68
C ASN A 96 -15.04 -19.14 -15.52
N ALA A 97 -13.91 -18.47 -15.26
CA ALA A 97 -13.86 -17.37 -14.31
C ALA A 97 -14.76 -16.22 -14.79
N LYS A 98 -15.71 -15.81 -13.93
CA LYS A 98 -16.61 -14.68 -14.18
C LYS A 98 -15.98 -13.42 -13.59
N LEU A 99 -15.22 -12.70 -14.41
CA LEU A 99 -14.55 -11.45 -14.02
C LEU A 99 -15.14 -10.30 -14.83
N ASP A 100 -15.70 -9.31 -14.14
CA ASP A 100 -16.29 -8.12 -14.79
C ASP A 100 -15.21 -7.09 -15.13
N ILE A 101 -14.16 -7.01 -14.31
CA ILE A 101 -13.08 -6.04 -14.47
C ILE A 101 -11.93 -6.64 -15.27
N THR A 102 -11.61 -6.01 -16.40
CA THR A 102 -10.45 -6.38 -17.23
C THR A 102 -9.12 -5.98 -16.56
N PRO A 103 -7.99 -6.62 -16.87
CA PRO A 103 -6.68 -6.29 -16.29
C PRO A 103 -6.28 -4.82 -16.47
N GLY A 104 -6.58 -4.22 -17.63
CA GLY A 104 -6.32 -2.80 -17.88
C GLY A 104 -7.14 -1.88 -16.98
N TRP A 105 -8.43 -2.17 -16.81
CA TRP A 105 -9.30 -1.40 -15.93
C TRP A 105 -9.03 -1.62 -14.44
N ALA A 106 -8.53 -2.80 -14.04
CA ALA A 106 -8.07 -3.05 -12.67
C ALA A 106 -7.02 -2.02 -12.22
N VAL A 107 -6.19 -1.54 -13.16
CA VAL A 107 -5.26 -0.42 -12.94
C VAL A 107 -5.92 0.94 -13.22
N GLY A 108 -6.68 1.05 -14.30
CA GLY A 108 -7.29 2.31 -14.73
C GLY A 108 -8.18 2.96 -13.66
N TRP A 109 -8.85 2.17 -12.82
CA TRP A 109 -9.72 2.69 -11.77
C TRP A 109 -9.00 3.48 -10.67
N TYR A 110 -7.69 3.28 -10.47
CA TYR A 110 -6.91 4.10 -9.52
C TYR A 110 -6.81 5.56 -9.95
N PHE A 111 -7.01 5.86 -11.23
CA PHE A 111 -6.87 7.20 -11.81
C PHE A 111 -8.21 7.93 -11.98
N VAL A 112 -9.34 7.29 -11.65
CA VAL A 112 -10.68 7.87 -11.74
C VAL A 112 -11.16 8.25 -10.35
N PRO A 113 -11.17 9.54 -9.95
CA PRO A 113 -11.28 9.95 -8.55
C PRO A 113 -12.46 9.36 -7.77
N ILE A 114 -13.65 9.32 -8.38
CA ILE A 114 -14.86 8.80 -7.73
C ILE A 114 -14.83 7.27 -7.68
N ALA A 115 -14.51 6.63 -8.80
CA ALA A 115 -14.48 5.17 -8.90
C ALA A 115 -13.35 4.54 -8.04
N ASN A 116 -12.26 5.28 -7.84
CA ASN A 116 -11.12 4.89 -7.00
C ASN A 116 -11.50 4.67 -5.52
N LEU A 117 -12.74 4.99 -5.09
CA LEU A 117 -13.20 4.69 -3.74
C LEU A 117 -13.66 3.23 -3.54
N TRP A 118 -13.99 2.51 -4.61
CA TRP A 118 -14.45 1.10 -4.50
C TRP A 118 -14.04 0.19 -5.65
N LYS A 119 -13.80 0.70 -6.86
CA LYS A 119 -13.48 -0.13 -8.02
C LYS A 119 -12.16 -0.89 -7.90
N PRO A 120 -11.07 -0.34 -7.34
CA PRO A 120 -9.86 -1.14 -7.15
C PRO A 120 -10.02 -2.28 -6.16
N TYR A 121 -10.77 -2.06 -5.07
CA TYR A 121 -11.17 -3.13 -4.16
C TYR A 121 -11.98 -4.20 -4.87
N GLN A 122 -12.98 -3.79 -5.66
CA GLN A 122 -13.79 -4.72 -6.46
C GLN A 122 -12.90 -5.57 -7.38
N ALA A 123 -11.93 -4.95 -8.08
CA ALA A 123 -11.03 -5.65 -8.99
C ALA A 123 -10.17 -6.70 -8.27
N MET A 124 -9.61 -6.36 -7.12
CA MET A 124 -8.81 -7.30 -6.32
C MET A 124 -9.67 -8.39 -5.67
N LYS A 125 -10.89 -8.06 -5.25
CA LYS A 125 -11.85 -9.03 -4.72
C LYS A 125 -12.22 -10.07 -5.78
N GLU A 126 -12.66 -9.63 -6.96
CA GLU A 126 -12.98 -10.53 -8.09
C GLU A 126 -11.78 -11.40 -8.47
N THR A 127 -10.58 -10.80 -8.53
CA THR A 127 -9.32 -11.52 -8.82
C THR A 127 -9.05 -12.61 -7.78
N TYR A 128 -9.20 -12.29 -6.49
CA TYR A 128 -8.97 -13.25 -5.42
C TYR A 128 -10.01 -14.38 -5.41
N GLU A 129 -11.30 -14.04 -5.55
CA GLU A 129 -12.41 -15.00 -5.61
C GLU A 129 -12.27 -15.98 -6.78
N ALA A 130 -11.74 -15.52 -7.93
CA ALA A 130 -11.43 -16.40 -9.06
C ALA A 130 -10.34 -17.45 -8.73
N PHE A 131 -9.31 -17.08 -7.96
CA PHE A 131 -8.28 -18.03 -7.53
C PHE A 131 -8.85 -19.09 -6.58
N ILE A 132 -9.61 -18.66 -5.57
CA ILE A 132 -10.14 -19.57 -4.54
C ILE A 132 -11.45 -20.29 -4.94
N ASN A 133 -12.04 -19.94 -6.09
CA ASN A 133 -13.29 -20.48 -6.61
C ASN A 133 -14.48 -20.43 -5.63
N ARG A 134 -14.56 -19.37 -4.82
CA ARG A 134 -15.62 -19.15 -3.83
C ARG A 134 -15.67 -17.67 -3.45
N GLU A 135 -16.75 -17.26 -2.78
CA GLU A 135 -16.85 -15.91 -2.25
C GLU A 135 -15.76 -15.64 -1.20
N ASN A 136 -15.26 -14.40 -1.18
CA ASN A 136 -14.24 -13.99 -0.22
C ASN A 136 -14.84 -13.90 1.20
N ASP A 137 -14.41 -14.80 2.08
CA ASP A 137 -14.71 -14.82 3.51
C ASP A 137 -13.61 -14.17 4.38
N SER A 138 -12.52 -13.72 3.76
CA SER A 138 -11.38 -13.13 4.45
C SER A 138 -11.51 -11.62 4.61
N MET A 139 -11.15 -11.13 5.80
CA MET A 139 -11.07 -9.70 6.15
C MET A 139 -9.83 -9.01 5.56
N ILE A 140 -8.88 -9.74 4.96
CA ILE A 140 -7.59 -9.18 4.54
C ILE A 140 -7.75 -8.12 3.43
N LEU A 141 -8.57 -8.39 2.40
CA LEU A 141 -8.81 -7.44 1.30
C LEU A 141 -9.59 -6.20 1.80
N PRO A 142 -10.70 -6.34 2.55
CA PRO A 142 -11.38 -5.20 3.17
C PRO A 142 -10.46 -4.35 4.06
N LEU A 143 -9.62 -5.00 4.88
CA LEU A 143 -8.71 -4.32 5.80
C LEU A 143 -7.66 -3.50 5.06
N TRP A 144 -7.02 -4.08 4.04
CA TRP A 144 -6.08 -3.37 3.19
C TRP A 144 -6.73 -2.16 2.51
N TRP A 145 -7.94 -2.33 1.98
CA TRP A 145 -8.63 -1.24 1.30
C TRP A 145 -9.04 -0.12 2.24
N PHE A 146 -9.57 -0.48 3.41
CA PHE A 146 -9.88 0.49 4.46
C PHE A 146 -8.63 1.27 4.89
N ALA A 147 -7.51 0.57 5.14
CA ALA A 147 -6.24 1.21 5.47
C ALA A 147 -5.77 2.17 4.35
N TRP A 148 -5.95 1.79 3.08
CA TRP A 148 -5.58 2.62 1.94
C TRP A 148 -6.42 3.91 1.85
N ILE A 149 -7.73 3.83 2.11
CA ILE A 149 -8.61 5.00 2.16
C ILE A 149 -8.18 5.92 3.31
N VAL A 150 -7.99 5.38 4.51
CA VAL A 150 -7.60 6.14 5.69
C VAL A 150 -6.25 6.84 5.46
N ALA A 151 -5.24 6.12 4.96
CA ALA A 151 -3.94 6.70 4.62
C ALA A 151 -4.05 7.81 3.57
N SER A 152 -4.89 7.62 2.54
CA SER A 152 -5.09 8.61 1.47
C SER A 152 -5.75 9.90 1.99
N ILE A 153 -6.66 9.79 2.96
CA ILE A 153 -7.27 10.94 3.64
C ILE A 153 -6.24 11.63 4.52
N MET A 154 -5.51 10.86 5.33
CA MET A 154 -4.52 11.40 6.26
C MET A 154 -3.37 12.09 5.56
N ALA A 155 -2.92 11.60 4.41
CA ALA A 155 -1.92 12.29 3.59
C ALA A 155 -2.39 13.71 3.19
N ARG A 156 -3.65 13.86 2.78
CA ARG A 156 -4.23 15.18 2.44
C ARG A 156 -4.34 16.09 3.66
N VAL A 157 -4.79 15.53 4.79
CA VAL A 157 -4.89 16.26 6.07
C VAL A 157 -3.50 16.74 6.51
N SER A 158 -2.50 15.87 6.51
CA SER A 158 -1.12 16.19 6.85
C SER A 158 -0.56 17.31 5.97
N THR A 159 -0.73 17.26 4.64
CA THR A 159 -0.26 18.33 3.75
C THR A 159 -0.90 19.68 4.02
N ARG A 160 -2.15 19.70 4.51
CA ARG A 160 -2.83 20.94 4.88
C ARG A 160 -2.24 21.54 6.16
N PHE A 161 -2.04 20.73 7.19
CA PHE A 161 -1.46 21.18 8.45
C PHE A 161 0.02 21.54 8.32
N ALA A 162 0.77 20.87 7.45
CA ALA A 162 2.17 21.20 7.17
C ALA A 162 2.34 22.60 6.56
N ALA A 163 1.28 23.19 5.98
CA ALA A 163 1.29 24.56 5.47
C ALA A 163 0.95 25.61 6.53
N GLU A 164 0.48 25.22 7.72
CA GLU A 164 0.11 26.12 8.80
C GLU A 164 1.24 26.22 9.84
N THR A 165 2.07 27.27 9.74
CA THR A 165 3.27 27.44 10.59
C THR A 165 3.33 28.78 11.32
N ASP A 166 2.20 29.50 11.43
CA ASP A 166 2.18 30.87 11.97
C ASP A 166 2.32 30.93 13.49
N THR A 167 1.90 29.86 14.18
CA THR A 167 1.90 29.77 15.65
C THR A 167 2.50 28.45 16.13
N LEU A 168 3.06 28.45 17.34
CA LEU A 168 3.61 27.23 17.95
C LEU A 168 2.55 26.12 18.07
N ASP A 169 1.31 26.47 18.44
CA ASP A 169 0.22 25.50 18.56
C ASP A 169 -0.16 24.85 17.22
N GLN A 170 -0.13 25.61 16.12
CA GLN A 170 -0.33 25.05 14.77
C GLN A 170 0.79 24.09 14.39
N ILE A 171 2.05 24.46 14.66
CA ILE A 171 3.21 23.59 14.40
C ILE A 171 3.10 22.29 15.21
N MET A 172 2.79 22.38 16.50
CA MET A 172 2.60 21.21 17.36
C MET A 172 1.48 20.30 16.86
N THR A 173 0.34 20.88 16.45
CA THR A 173 -0.77 20.14 15.86
C THR A 173 -0.35 19.46 14.55
N GLY A 174 0.39 20.15 13.68
CA GLY A 174 0.90 19.60 12.43
C GLY A 174 1.85 18.42 12.65
N VAL A 175 2.72 18.49 13.66
CA VAL A 175 3.61 17.36 14.03
C VAL A 175 2.80 16.17 14.56
N GLN A 176 1.77 16.39 15.40
CA GLN A 176 0.89 15.31 15.86
C GLN A 176 0.17 14.62 14.69
N VAL A 177 -0.37 15.40 13.75
CA VAL A 177 -1.00 14.88 12.53
C VAL A 177 0.00 14.07 11.70
N THR A 178 1.25 14.53 11.60
CA THR A 178 2.32 13.83 10.88
C THR A 178 2.64 12.49 11.53
N ILE A 179 2.82 12.44 12.86
CA ILE A 179 3.03 11.19 13.60
C ILE A 179 1.90 10.19 13.34
N ILE A 180 0.63 10.64 13.44
CA ILE A 180 -0.53 9.79 13.18
C ILE A 180 -0.53 9.27 11.73
N THR A 181 -0.16 10.13 10.78
CA THR A 181 -0.09 9.79 9.35
C THR A 181 0.97 8.72 9.09
N ASP A 182 2.17 8.86 9.66
CA ASP A 182 3.25 7.89 9.51
C ASP A 182 2.87 6.53 10.15
N VAL A 183 2.20 6.53 11.31
CA VAL A 183 1.71 5.29 11.95
C VAL A 183 0.67 4.59 11.08
N ILE A 184 -0.26 5.34 10.48
CA ILE A 184 -1.26 4.81 9.55
C ILE A 184 -0.59 4.25 8.28
N ALA A 185 0.48 4.88 7.80
CA ALA A 185 1.25 4.37 6.67
C ALA A 185 1.91 3.03 7.00
N VAL A 186 2.51 2.87 8.20
CA VAL A 186 3.03 1.56 8.65
C VAL A 186 1.92 0.51 8.69
N PHE A 187 0.73 0.86 9.20
CA PHE A 187 -0.40 -0.07 9.23
C PHE A 187 -0.87 -0.47 7.82
N LEU A 188 -0.94 0.49 6.89
CA LEU A 188 -1.23 0.22 5.49
C LEU A 188 -0.20 -0.73 4.87
N ASP A 189 1.10 -0.51 5.11
CA ASP A 189 2.17 -1.35 4.58
C ASP A 189 2.01 -2.80 5.05
N VAL A 190 1.71 -3.01 6.34
CA VAL A 190 1.43 -4.35 6.89
C VAL A 190 0.20 -4.98 6.23
N ALA A 191 -0.91 -4.23 6.12
CA ALA A 191 -2.12 -4.74 5.48
C ALA A 191 -1.90 -5.07 3.99
N ALA A 192 -1.10 -4.27 3.28
CA ALA A 192 -0.72 -4.49 1.89
C ALA A 192 0.16 -5.74 1.73
N ILE A 193 1.13 -5.95 2.62
CA ILE A 193 1.95 -7.18 2.63
C ILE A 193 1.05 -8.40 2.81
N LEU A 194 0.14 -8.37 3.78
CA LEU A 194 -0.79 -9.48 4.03
C LEU A 194 -1.66 -9.75 2.79
N MET A 195 -2.21 -8.70 2.18
CA MET A 195 -3.03 -8.81 0.97
C MET A 195 -2.23 -9.42 -0.20
N VAL A 196 -1.02 -8.91 -0.47
CA VAL A 196 -0.16 -9.44 -1.56
C VAL A 196 0.19 -10.90 -1.32
N LEU A 197 0.55 -11.28 -0.09
CA LEU A 197 0.87 -12.66 0.26
C LEU A 197 -0.35 -13.58 0.12
N THR A 198 -1.52 -13.16 0.60
CA THR A 198 -2.75 -13.95 0.51
C THR A 198 -3.17 -14.18 -0.94
N VAL A 199 -3.22 -13.12 -1.75
CA VAL A 199 -3.63 -13.23 -3.16
C VAL A 199 -2.59 -14.01 -3.96
N SER A 200 -1.29 -13.81 -3.71
CA SER A 200 -0.24 -14.56 -4.40
C SER A 200 -0.25 -16.03 -4.01
N ARG A 201 -0.52 -16.40 -2.75
CA ARG A 201 -0.65 -17.81 -2.34
C ARG A 201 -1.82 -18.48 -3.03
N ALA A 202 -2.99 -17.85 -3.02
CA ALA A 202 -4.17 -18.38 -3.70
C ALA A 202 -3.95 -18.59 -5.21
N CYS A 203 -3.24 -17.67 -5.87
CA CYS A 203 -2.87 -17.83 -7.28
C CYS A 203 -1.97 -19.06 -7.50
N ASN A 204 -0.89 -19.19 -6.73
CA ASN A 204 0.02 -20.32 -6.83
C ASN A 204 -0.67 -21.67 -6.54
N GLU A 205 -1.51 -21.73 -5.50
CA GLU A 205 -2.28 -22.93 -5.16
C GLU A 205 -3.21 -23.34 -6.30
N ARG A 206 -3.90 -22.37 -6.92
CA ARG A 206 -4.81 -22.64 -8.03
C ARG A 206 -4.08 -23.26 -9.24
N PHE A 207 -2.99 -22.62 -9.68
CA PHE A 207 -2.27 -23.10 -10.87
C PHE A 207 -1.37 -24.33 -10.60
N ALA A 208 -1.06 -24.62 -9.33
CA ALA A 208 -0.45 -25.89 -8.97
C ALA A 208 -1.45 -27.05 -9.14
N VAL A 209 -2.70 -26.89 -8.67
CA VAL A 209 -3.75 -27.92 -8.81
C VAL A 209 -4.07 -28.22 -10.28
N ASP A 210 -4.29 -27.18 -11.09
CA ASP A 210 -4.60 -27.34 -12.52
C ASP A 210 -3.49 -28.12 -13.26
N HIS A 211 -2.22 -27.96 -12.86
CA HIS A 211 -1.10 -28.71 -13.44
C HIS A 211 -1.15 -30.20 -13.08
N PHE A 212 -1.56 -30.55 -11.86
CA PHE A 212 -1.70 -31.93 -11.43
C PHE A 212 -2.87 -32.63 -12.12
N GLU A 213 -4.03 -31.98 -12.25
CA GLU A 213 -5.22 -32.56 -12.91
C GLU A 213 -4.95 -32.86 -14.39
N ALA A 214 -4.38 -31.89 -15.12
CA ALA A 214 -3.98 -32.10 -16.52
C ALA A 214 -2.95 -33.23 -16.67
N ALA A 215 -1.98 -33.31 -15.75
CA ALA A 215 -1.00 -34.37 -15.74
C ALA A 215 -1.57 -35.73 -15.36
N THR A 216 -2.78 -35.85 -14.79
CA THR A 216 -3.45 -37.13 -14.52
C THR A 216 -4.38 -37.57 -15.65
N GLU A 217 -5.05 -36.63 -16.33
CA GLU A 217 -5.91 -36.93 -17.50
C GLU A 217 -5.11 -37.53 -18.67
N ASP A 218 -3.85 -37.14 -18.85
CA ASP A 218 -2.97 -37.66 -19.93
C ASP A 218 -2.59 -39.16 -19.76
N TRP A 219 -2.87 -39.78 -18.60
CA TRP A 219 -2.55 -41.19 -18.33
C TRP A 219 -3.76 -42.13 -18.33
N GLU A 220 -4.98 -41.61 -18.53
CA GLU A 220 -6.21 -42.40 -18.68
C GLU A 220 -6.58 -42.62 -20.15
#